data_AF-B9XQW1-F1
#
_entry.id   AF-B9XQW1-F1
#
_cell.length_a   1.000
_cell.length_b   1.000
_cell.length_c   1.000
_cell.angle_alpha   90.00
_cell.angle_beta   90.00
_cell.angle_gamma   90.00
#
_symmetry.space_group_name_H-M   'P 1'
#
loop_
_entity.id
_entity.type
_entity.pdbx_description
1 polymer ?
#
loop_
_entity_poly.entity_id
_entity_poly.type
_entity_poly.pdbx_seq_one_letter_code
_entity_poly.pdbx_strand_id
1 'polypeptide(L)'
;MAYYYRGILYWMDGEPDNARACFRSAQLEDSAADDQQYSSDYVLLDYLDGLASVKLAGDGNDAFQRAERLCKRFAKPPPYNKDANVLFFLEFGPGPIKYAGGEYGEELHIRVASSPVLAAVIKVDGQAIRVDPYDDLDFQATTRGGRVMDHVLANKAVFKSTTDAVGNAAIVGGLIAASADRRDPEIGLGIAAAGLIAKIVSANTTPKADTRTWDNLPHYLSFAQMQLPPGQHTATVEFLDRSGQPMSNLTKTININVPADKSDKVVFVSDTSITPQNI
;
A
#
# COMPACT_ATOMS: atom_id res chain seq x y z
N MET A 1 -2.56 3.79 -2.65
CA MET A 1 -3.14 3.82 -1.28
C MET A 1 -3.50 5.20 -0.76
N ALA A 2 -2.69 6.26 -0.95
CA ALA A 2 -3.02 7.58 -0.40
C ALA A 2 -4.39 8.13 -0.86
N TYR A 3 -4.71 8.00 -2.14
CA TYR A 3 -6.01 8.39 -2.67
C TYR A 3 -7.18 7.56 -2.11
N TYR A 4 -7.00 6.29 -1.78
CA TYR A 4 -8.04 5.47 -1.14
C TYR A 4 -8.46 6.07 0.20
N TYR A 5 -7.50 6.29 1.11
CA TYR A 5 -7.78 6.89 2.42
C TYR A 5 -8.27 8.33 2.31
N ARG A 6 -7.74 9.12 1.37
CA ARG A 6 -8.25 10.47 1.12
C ARG A 6 -9.70 10.46 0.65
N GLY A 7 -10.09 9.49 -0.18
CA GLY A 7 -11.47 9.30 -0.61
C GLY A 7 -12.41 9.01 0.56
N ILE A 8 -11.97 8.18 1.52
CA ILE A 8 -12.73 7.92 2.76
C ILE A 8 -12.95 9.22 3.55
N LEU A 9 -11.89 10.02 3.74
CA LEU A 9 -11.99 11.29 4.47
C LEU A 9 -12.97 12.27 3.81
N TYR A 10 -12.91 12.43 2.47
CA TYR A 10 -13.88 13.26 1.76
C TYR A 10 -15.31 12.75 1.94
N TRP A 11 -15.53 11.43 1.95
CA TRP A 11 -16.87 10.89 2.18
C TRP A 11 -17.32 11.09 3.64
N MET A 12 -16.40 11.02 4.62
CA MET A 12 -16.70 11.37 6.01
C MET A 12 -17.15 12.83 6.15
N ASP A 13 -16.60 13.72 5.33
CA ASP A 13 -16.96 15.15 5.27
C ASP A 13 -18.22 15.42 4.42
N GLY A 14 -18.87 14.38 3.90
CA GLY A 14 -20.09 14.51 3.10
C GLY A 14 -19.85 14.91 1.64
N GLU A 15 -18.64 14.69 1.11
CA GLU A 15 -18.22 15.03 -0.26
C GLU A 15 -17.99 13.75 -1.12
N PRO A 16 -19.05 13.00 -1.48
CA PRO A 16 -18.92 11.76 -2.24
C PRO A 16 -18.40 11.97 -3.68
N ASP A 17 -18.50 13.17 -4.23
CA ASP A 17 -17.92 13.55 -5.52
C ASP A 17 -16.39 13.65 -5.46
N ASN A 18 -15.84 14.28 -4.42
CA ASN A 18 -14.40 14.31 -4.15
C ASN A 18 -13.87 12.93 -3.76
N ALA A 19 -14.66 12.16 -3.01
CA ALA A 19 -14.35 10.76 -2.72
C ALA A 19 -14.21 9.93 -4.00
N ARG A 20 -15.19 10.03 -4.90
CA ARG A 20 -15.18 9.36 -6.21
C ARG A 20 -13.96 9.74 -7.05
N ALA A 21 -13.63 11.03 -7.11
CA ALA A 21 -12.45 11.50 -7.82
C ALA A 21 -11.18 10.84 -7.28
N CYS A 22 -11.06 10.70 -5.96
CA CYS A 22 -9.92 10.03 -5.34
C CYS A 22 -9.88 8.53 -5.70
N PHE A 23 -10.99 7.80 -5.66
CA PHE A 23 -11.00 6.38 -6.04
C PHE A 23 -10.58 6.16 -7.50
N ARG A 24 -11.03 7.03 -8.41
CA ARG A 24 -10.58 7.03 -9.81
C ARG A 24 -9.10 7.34 -9.95
N SER A 25 -8.58 8.33 -9.23
CA SER A 25 -7.15 8.65 -9.23
C SER A 25 -6.31 7.48 -8.72
N ALA A 26 -6.74 6.81 -7.65
CA ALA A 26 -6.09 5.61 -7.13
C ALA A 26 -6.04 4.52 -8.20
N GLN A 27 -7.12 4.34 -8.96
CA GLN A 27 -7.17 3.34 -10.02
C GLN A 27 -6.30 3.70 -11.22
N LEU A 28 -6.21 4.97 -11.59
CA LEU A 28 -5.26 5.42 -12.62
C LEU A 28 -3.82 5.15 -12.21
N GLU A 29 -3.45 5.49 -10.97
CA GLU A 29 -2.13 5.15 -10.40
C GLU A 29 -1.89 3.65 -10.36
N ASP A 30 -2.95 2.85 -10.13
CA ASP A 30 -2.85 1.40 -10.15
C ASP A 30 -2.62 0.85 -11.56
N SER A 31 -3.35 1.41 -12.53
CA SER A 31 -3.35 0.96 -13.92
C SER A 31 -2.02 1.23 -14.66
N ALA A 32 -1.27 2.24 -14.21
CA ALA A 32 0.01 2.65 -14.78
C ALA A 32 1.20 1.71 -14.47
N ALA A 33 0.95 0.46 -14.09
CA ALA A 33 1.99 -0.54 -13.84
C ALA A 33 2.63 -1.05 -15.15
N ASP A 34 3.95 -1.23 -15.16
CA ASP A 34 4.73 -1.69 -16.34
C ASP A 34 4.35 -3.12 -16.79
N ASP A 35 3.87 -3.96 -15.87
CA ASP A 35 3.36 -5.29 -16.19
C ASP A 35 1.83 -5.26 -16.26
N GLN A 36 1.29 -5.33 -17.49
CA GLN A 36 -0.15 -5.34 -17.76
C GLN A 36 -0.88 -6.50 -17.05
N GLN A 37 -0.16 -7.56 -16.67
CA GLN A 37 -0.74 -8.72 -15.98
C GLN A 37 -1.17 -8.41 -14.53
N TYR A 38 -0.61 -7.37 -13.90
CA TYR A 38 -0.88 -6.94 -12.52
C TYR A 38 -1.41 -5.50 -12.43
N SER A 39 -1.90 -4.97 -13.56
CA SER A 39 -2.51 -3.65 -13.65
C SER A 39 -3.98 -3.74 -13.23
N SER A 40 -4.43 -2.84 -12.34
CA SER A 40 -5.83 -2.70 -11.92
C SER A 40 -6.37 -3.88 -11.13
N ASP A 41 -5.69 -4.36 -10.09
CA ASP A 41 -6.13 -5.53 -9.32
C ASP A 41 -6.86 -5.16 -8.00
N TYR A 42 -7.14 -3.87 -7.76
CA TYR A 42 -7.97 -3.43 -6.63
C TYR A 42 -9.47 -3.46 -6.95
N VAL A 43 -10.22 -4.31 -6.25
CA VAL A 43 -11.68 -4.43 -6.32
C VAL A 43 -12.37 -3.19 -5.76
N LEU A 44 -11.91 -2.69 -4.60
CA LEU A 44 -12.61 -1.59 -3.91
C LEU A 44 -12.57 -0.27 -4.67
N LEU A 45 -11.53 0.00 -5.46
CA LEU A 45 -11.41 1.28 -6.16
C LEU A 45 -12.53 1.45 -7.19
N ASP A 46 -12.79 0.41 -8.00
CA ASP A 46 -13.90 0.37 -8.94
C ASP A 46 -15.26 0.34 -8.22
N TYR A 47 -15.37 -0.50 -7.17
CA TYR A 47 -16.62 -0.63 -6.43
C TYR A 47 -17.06 0.70 -5.80
N LEU A 48 -16.13 1.43 -5.19
CA LEU A 48 -16.40 2.69 -4.52
C LEU A 48 -16.61 3.84 -5.52
N ASP A 49 -15.96 3.83 -6.69
CA ASP A 49 -16.30 4.76 -7.79
C ASP A 49 -17.77 4.59 -8.22
N GLY A 50 -18.19 3.35 -8.43
CA GLY A 50 -19.57 3.06 -8.82
C GLY A 50 -20.59 3.36 -7.73
N LEU A 51 -20.30 3.00 -6.47
CA LEU A 51 -21.18 3.33 -5.34
C LEU A 51 -21.34 4.85 -5.19
N ALA A 52 -20.24 5.61 -5.21
CA ALA A 52 -20.30 7.06 -5.14
C ALA A 52 -21.06 7.67 -6.33
N SER A 53 -20.92 7.09 -7.53
CA SER A 53 -21.70 7.50 -8.70
C SER A 53 -23.20 7.27 -8.50
N VAL A 54 -23.60 6.13 -7.94
CA VAL A 54 -25.00 5.84 -7.62
C VAL A 54 -25.55 6.81 -6.57
N LYS A 55 -24.75 7.15 -5.54
CA LYS A 55 -25.11 8.14 -4.51
C LYS A 55 -25.31 9.54 -5.08
N LEU A 56 -24.56 9.89 -6.12
CA LEU A 56 -24.69 11.13 -6.88
C LEU A 56 -25.77 11.06 -7.98
N ALA A 57 -26.69 10.09 -7.91
CA ALA A 57 -27.75 9.85 -8.87
C ALA A 57 -27.28 9.56 -10.32
N GLY A 58 -26.01 9.16 -10.49
CA GLY A 58 -25.45 8.66 -11.73
C GLY A 58 -25.57 7.14 -11.88
N ASP A 59 -24.95 6.61 -12.94
CA ASP A 59 -24.82 5.17 -13.16
C ASP A 59 -23.45 4.67 -12.66
N GLY A 60 -23.46 3.58 -11.88
CA GLY A 60 -22.27 2.91 -11.37
C GLY A 60 -22.08 1.50 -11.92
N ASN A 61 -22.91 1.05 -12.87
CA ASN A 61 -22.95 -0.33 -13.32
C ASN A 61 -21.66 -0.77 -14.01
N ASP A 62 -21.06 0.06 -14.87
CA ASP A 62 -19.79 -0.27 -15.53
C ASP A 62 -18.65 -0.47 -14.52
N ALA A 63 -18.62 0.37 -13.48
CA ALA A 63 -17.65 0.26 -12.40
C ALA A 63 -17.90 -1.00 -11.54
N PHE A 64 -19.16 -1.33 -11.26
CA PHE A 64 -19.51 -2.58 -10.58
C PHE A 64 -19.03 -3.81 -11.36
N GLN A 65 -19.28 -3.83 -12.67
CA GLN A 65 -18.83 -4.93 -13.53
C GLN A 65 -17.31 -5.03 -13.62
N ARG A 66 -16.58 -3.91 -13.58
CA ARG A 66 -15.12 -3.93 -13.47
C ARG A 66 -14.70 -4.54 -12.13
N ALA A 67 -15.24 -4.07 -11.01
CA ALA A 67 -14.97 -4.64 -9.68
C ALA A 67 -15.22 -6.15 -9.63
N GLU A 68 -16.34 -6.63 -10.18
CA GLU A 68 -16.65 -8.06 -10.26
C GLU A 68 -15.62 -8.87 -11.07
N ARG A 69 -15.08 -8.30 -12.15
CA ARG A 69 -14.04 -8.96 -12.96
C ARG A 69 -12.70 -9.03 -12.23
N LEU A 70 -12.45 -8.13 -11.28
CA LEU A 70 -11.23 -8.11 -10.47
C LEU A 70 -11.29 -9.09 -9.29
N CYS A 71 -12.47 -9.58 -8.93
CA CYS A 71 -12.70 -10.55 -7.85
C CYS A 71 -12.17 -11.96 -8.23
N LYS A 72 -10.85 -12.11 -8.33
CA LYS A 72 -10.17 -13.37 -8.68
C LYS A 72 -9.83 -14.20 -7.43
N ARG A 73 -9.55 -13.53 -6.30
CA ARG A 73 -8.96 -14.14 -5.10
C ARG A 73 -9.88 -14.10 -3.88
N PHE A 74 -10.80 -13.14 -3.83
CA PHE A 74 -11.66 -12.91 -2.68
C PHE A 74 -13.14 -12.79 -3.03
N ALA A 75 -13.95 -12.52 -2.02
CA ALA A 75 -15.38 -12.38 -2.14
C ALA A 75 -15.76 -11.23 -3.09
N LYS A 76 -16.91 -11.37 -3.73
CA LYS A 76 -17.49 -10.28 -4.51
C LYS A 76 -18.17 -9.28 -3.57
N PRO A 77 -17.96 -7.97 -3.76
CA PRO A 77 -18.76 -6.96 -3.08
C PRO A 77 -20.26 -7.14 -3.37
N PRO A 78 -21.15 -6.80 -2.42
CA PRO A 78 -22.60 -6.88 -2.65
C PRO A 78 -23.04 -5.84 -3.70
N PRO A 79 -24.19 -6.04 -4.37
CA PRO A 79 -24.79 -5.00 -5.21
C PRO A 79 -24.96 -3.68 -4.44
N TYR A 80 -24.92 -2.55 -5.14
CA TYR A 80 -25.13 -1.25 -4.49
C TYR A 80 -26.51 -1.16 -3.83
N ASN A 81 -26.54 -0.70 -2.59
CA ASN A 81 -27.77 -0.38 -1.88
C ASN A 81 -27.92 1.15 -1.84
N LYS A 82 -28.87 1.68 -2.62
CA LYS A 82 -29.14 3.12 -2.70
C LYS A 82 -29.60 3.71 -1.37
N ASP A 83 -30.27 2.88 -0.56
CA ASP A 83 -30.86 3.27 0.71
C ASP A 83 -29.90 3.10 1.89
N ALA A 84 -28.74 2.46 1.70
CA ALA A 84 -27.75 2.28 2.76
C ALA A 84 -27.09 3.60 3.12
N ASN A 85 -27.29 4.09 4.33
CA ASN A 85 -26.79 5.37 4.82
C ASN A 85 -25.66 5.24 5.85
N VAL A 86 -25.15 4.03 6.08
CA VAL A 86 -23.98 3.78 6.92
C VAL A 86 -22.98 2.92 6.16
N LEU A 87 -21.77 3.45 5.97
CA LEU A 87 -20.72 2.85 5.18
C LEU A 87 -19.55 2.47 6.08
N PHE A 88 -19.31 1.18 6.24
CA PHE A 88 -18.19 0.66 7.02
C PHE A 88 -17.01 0.37 6.09
N PHE A 89 -15.88 1.02 6.35
CA PHE A 89 -14.58 0.66 5.78
C PHE A 89 -13.83 -0.14 6.83
N LEU A 90 -13.34 -1.31 6.45
CA LEU A 90 -12.61 -2.18 7.36
C LEU A 90 -11.23 -2.45 6.81
N GLU A 91 -10.26 -2.41 7.71
CA GLU A 91 -8.92 -2.89 7.43
C GLU A 91 -8.45 -3.84 8.53
N PHE A 92 -7.71 -4.87 8.15
CA PHE A 92 -7.23 -5.85 9.13
C PHE A 92 -6.03 -6.65 8.63
N GLY A 93 -5.28 -7.19 9.58
CA GLY A 93 -4.08 -7.96 9.34
C GLY A 93 -2.83 -7.09 9.15
N PRO A 94 -1.64 -7.67 9.40
CA PRO A 94 -0.36 -6.98 9.26
C PRO A 94 -0.03 -6.74 7.78
N GLY A 95 0.14 -5.48 7.38
CA GLY A 95 0.53 -5.17 6.01
C GLY A 95 1.99 -5.46 5.67
N PRO A 96 2.37 -5.21 4.40
CA PRO A 96 3.68 -5.56 3.88
C PRO A 96 4.76 -4.62 4.41
N ILE A 97 5.92 -5.19 4.77
CA ILE A 97 7.07 -4.45 5.29
C ILE A 97 8.20 -4.45 4.27
N LYS A 98 8.72 -3.28 3.95
CA LYS A 98 9.94 -3.14 3.13
C LYS A 98 11.19 -3.35 3.98
N TYR A 99 12.17 -4.05 3.44
CA TYR A 99 13.51 -4.14 4.02
C TYR A 99 14.58 -4.16 2.93
N ALA A 100 15.80 -3.74 3.27
CA ALA A 100 16.92 -3.71 2.34
C ALA A 100 17.75 -4.99 2.48
N GLY A 101 18.19 -5.54 1.34
CA GLY A 101 19.14 -6.65 1.21
C GLY A 101 20.27 -6.31 0.24
N GLY A 102 21.13 -7.27 -0.09
CA GLY A 102 22.33 -7.03 -0.90
C GLY A 102 23.54 -6.54 -0.10
N GLU A 103 24.72 -6.53 -0.72
CA GLU A 103 26.00 -6.16 -0.08
C GLU A 103 26.01 -4.70 0.38
N TYR A 104 25.32 -3.82 -0.36
CA TYR A 104 25.22 -2.39 -0.13
C TYR A 104 23.81 -1.93 0.27
N GLY A 105 22.89 -2.86 0.55
CA GLY A 105 21.49 -2.55 0.84
C GLY A 105 20.67 -2.18 -0.41
N GLU A 106 21.13 -2.56 -1.59
CA GLU A 106 20.58 -2.22 -2.91
C GLU A 106 19.35 -3.01 -3.32
N GLU A 107 19.09 -4.14 -2.69
CA GLU A 107 17.93 -4.96 -3.01
C GLU A 107 16.74 -4.51 -2.15
N LEU A 108 15.62 -4.15 -2.79
CA LEU A 108 14.38 -3.90 -2.08
C LEU A 108 13.63 -5.22 -1.93
N HIS A 109 13.49 -5.69 -0.69
CA HIS A 109 12.71 -6.87 -0.38
C HIS A 109 11.40 -6.47 0.32
N ILE A 110 10.39 -7.30 0.15
CA ILE A 110 9.08 -7.16 0.79
C ILE A 110 8.80 -8.40 1.61
N ARG A 111 8.57 -8.21 2.90
CA ARG A 111 8.15 -9.27 3.81
C ARG A 111 6.65 -9.17 4.03
N VAL A 112 5.98 -10.28 3.78
CA VAL A 112 4.55 -10.49 4.00
C VAL A 112 4.37 -11.41 5.21
N ALA A 113 3.40 -11.12 6.06
CA ALA A 113 3.11 -11.91 7.25
C ALA A 113 1.74 -12.58 7.10
N SER A 114 1.59 -13.79 7.64
CA SER A 114 0.26 -14.40 7.68
C SER A 114 -0.64 -13.58 8.60
N SER A 115 -1.79 -13.13 8.09
CA SER A 115 -2.77 -12.47 8.94
C SER A 115 -3.43 -13.43 9.92
N PRO A 116 -3.52 -13.09 11.22
CA PRO A 116 -4.35 -13.81 12.18
C PRO A 116 -5.84 -13.54 11.98
N VAL A 117 -6.20 -12.44 11.30
CA VAL A 117 -7.58 -12.01 11.02
C VAL A 117 -7.91 -12.24 9.54
N LEU A 118 -8.97 -12.98 9.25
CA LEU A 118 -9.36 -13.29 7.86
C LEU A 118 -10.71 -12.69 7.44
N ALA A 119 -11.52 -12.20 8.37
CA ALA A 119 -12.80 -11.57 8.08
C ALA A 119 -13.28 -10.76 9.30
N ALA A 120 -14.43 -10.10 9.18
CA ALA A 120 -15.13 -9.51 10.31
C ALA A 120 -16.63 -9.80 10.26
N VAL A 121 -17.32 -9.59 11.39
CA VAL A 121 -18.77 -9.52 11.49
C VAL A 121 -19.17 -8.21 12.14
N ILE A 122 -20.02 -7.44 11.47
CA ILE A 122 -20.61 -6.22 12.01
C ILE A 122 -22.00 -6.57 12.55
N LYS A 123 -22.27 -6.19 13.81
CA LYS A 123 -23.56 -6.38 14.47
C LYS A 123 -24.12 -5.04 14.92
N VAL A 124 -25.30 -4.65 14.43
CA VAL A 124 -26.00 -3.41 14.80
C VAL A 124 -27.50 -3.67 14.80
N ASP A 125 -28.23 -3.27 15.84
CA ASP A 125 -29.70 -3.37 15.93
C ASP A 125 -30.29 -4.75 15.53
N GLY A 126 -29.60 -5.83 15.89
CA GLY A 126 -30.00 -7.20 15.53
C GLY A 126 -29.69 -7.61 14.09
N GLN A 127 -29.18 -6.70 13.25
CA GLN A 127 -28.56 -7.04 11.96
C GLN A 127 -27.15 -7.58 12.19
N ALA A 128 -26.74 -8.58 11.41
CA ALA A 128 -25.38 -9.12 11.40
C ALA A 128 -24.91 -9.31 9.96
N ILE A 129 -23.79 -8.67 9.59
CA ILE A 129 -23.20 -8.75 8.25
C ILE A 129 -21.79 -9.29 8.37
N ARG A 130 -21.51 -10.40 7.68
CA ARG A 130 -20.15 -10.89 7.49
C ARG A 130 -19.47 -10.05 6.41
N VAL A 131 -18.22 -9.70 6.68
CA VAL A 131 -17.38 -8.86 5.85
C VAL A 131 -16.09 -9.62 5.57
N ASP A 132 -15.96 -10.11 4.33
CA ASP A 132 -14.76 -10.82 3.85
C ASP A 132 -13.80 -9.83 3.17
N PRO A 133 -12.50 -10.13 3.06
CA PRO A 133 -11.54 -9.28 2.33
C PRO A 133 -12.01 -9.05 0.89
N TYR A 134 -11.73 -7.88 0.35
CA TYR A 134 -11.89 -7.59 -1.08
C TYR A 134 -10.54 -7.35 -1.76
N ASP A 135 -9.62 -6.69 -1.06
CA ASP A 135 -8.27 -6.41 -1.54
C ASP A 135 -7.19 -6.93 -0.60
N ASP A 136 -6.01 -7.22 -1.15
CA ASP A 136 -4.84 -7.77 -0.47
C ASP A 136 -3.60 -6.95 -0.83
N LEU A 137 -3.14 -6.15 0.13
CA LEU A 137 -2.01 -5.24 -0.05
C LEU A 137 -0.67 -5.98 -0.14
N ASP A 138 -0.54 -7.17 0.44
CA ASP A 138 0.68 -7.97 0.35
C ASP A 138 0.91 -8.42 -1.09
N PHE A 139 -0.15 -8.88 -1.76
CA PHE A 139 -0.10 -9.20 -3.18
C PHE A 139 0.25 -7.98 -4.01
N GLN A 140 -0.39 -6.83 -3.76
CA GLN A 140 -0.12 -5.59 -4.49
C GLN A 140 1.32 -5.09 -4.31
N ALA A 141 1.85 -5.20 -3.09
CA ALA A 141 3.21 -4.79 -2.80
C ALA A 141 4.22 -5.69 -3.56
N THR A 142 3.97 -7.01 -3.58
CA THR A 142 4.88 -8.00 -4.17
C THR A 142 4.83 -8.09 -5.70
N THR A 143 3.74 -7.64 -6.35
CA THR A 143 3.61 -7.69 -7.82
C THR A 143 3.95 -6.38 -8.52
N ARG A 144 3.88 -5.23 -7.83
CA ARG A 144 4.09 -3.89 -8.44
C ARG A 144 5.49 -3.28 -8.22
N GLY A 145 6.19 -3.67 -7.14
CA GLY A 145 7.28 -2.84 -6.57
C GLY A 145 8.74 -3.11 -6.99
N GLY A 146 9.07 -4.22 -7.66
CA GLY A 146 10.47 -4.63 -7.82
C GLY A 146 11.19 -4.14 -9.08
N ARG A 147 10.58 -4.29 -10.26
CA ARG A 147 11.40 -4.52 -11.47
C ARG A 147 12.26 -3.34 -11.92
N VAL A 148 11.79 -2.09 -11.90
CA VAL A 148 12.58 -0.95 -12.44
C VAL A 148 13.57 -0.40 -11.41
N MET A 149 13.17 -0.27 -10.14
CA MET A 149 14.07 0.26 -9.10
C MET A 149 15.20 -0.73 -8.80
N ASP A 150 14.91 -2.04 -8.79
CA ASP A 150 15.94 -3.07 -8.60
C ASP A 150 17.04 -2.94 -9.67
N HIS A 151 16.68 -2.70 -10.93
CA HIS A 151 17.67 -2.45 -11.99
C HIS A 151 18.51 -1.18 -11.75
N VAL A 152 17.91 -0.09 -11.26
CA VAL A 152 18.64 1.15 -10.97
C VAL A 152 19.58 0.98 -9.78
N LEU A 153 19.12 0.33 -8.71
CA LEU A 153 19.92 0.08 -7.52
C LEU A 153 21.03 -0.95 -7.81
N ALA A 154 20.74 -2.01 -8.57
CA ALA A 154 21.73 -2.95 -9.06
C ALA A 154 22.79 -2.28 -9.96
N ASN A 155 22.37 -1.40 -10.89
CA ASN A 155 23.32 -0.64 -11.72
C ASN A 155 24.19 0.30 -10.87
N LYS A 156 23.63 0.93 -9.84
CA LYS A 156 24.41 1.74 -8.88
C LYS A 156 25.38 0.89 -8.06
N ALA A 157 24.99 -0.32 -7.68
CA ALA A 157 25.84 -1.26 -6.96
C ALA A 157 27.00 -1.77 -7.84
N VAL A 158 26.72 -2.15 -9.10
CA VAL A 158 27.75 -2.52 -10.10
C VAL A 158 28.70 -1.36 -10.38
N PHE A 159 28.18 -0.14 -10.50
CA PHE A 159 29.02 1.05 -10.66
C PHE A 159 29.92 1.27 -9.44
N LYS A 160 29.37 1.14 -8.23
CA LYS A 160 30.12 1.29 -6.98
C LYS A 160 31.23 0.24 -6.85
N SER A 161 30.91 -1.05 -7.02
CA SER A 161 31.86 -2.15 -6.88
C SER A 161 32.97 -2.11 -7.94
N THR A 162 32.61 -1.82 -9.19
CA THR A 162 33.58 -1.72 -10.31
C THR A 162 34.50 -0.52 -10.11
N THR A 163 33.94 0.64 -9.75
CA THR A 163 34.72 1.87 -9.58
C THR A 163 35.62 1.81 -8.34
N ASP A 164 35.17 1.16 -7.26
CA ASP A 164 35.99 0.92 -6.07
C ASP A 164 37.16 -0.04 -6.35
N ALA A 165 36.91 -1.14 -7.08
CA ALA A 165 37.95 -2.09 -7.45
C ALA A 165 38.99 -1.49 -8.38
N VAL A 166 38.55 -0.81 -9.45
CA VAL A 166 39.44 -0.10 -10.39
C VAL A 166 40.18 1.03 -9.69
N GLY A 167 39.51 1.79 -8.83
CA GLY A 167 40.12 2.84 -8.03
C GLY A 167 41.23 2.32 -7.12
N ASN A 168 40.97 1.24 -6.38
CA ASN A 168 41.98 0.62 -5.51
C ASN A 168 43.16 0.06 -6.33
N ALA A 169 42.91 -0.60 -7.45
CA ALA A 169 43.97 -1.11 -8.33
C ALA A 169 44.82 0.02 -8.94
N ALA A 170 44.20 1.13 -9.34
CA ALA A 170 44.88 2.31 -9.86
C ALA A 170 45.72 3.01 -8.79
N ILE A 171 45.24 3.11 -7.54
CA ILE A 171 46.01 3.67 -6.42
C ILE A 171 47.25 2.80 -6.13
N VAL A 172 47.08 1.49 -5.98
CA VAL A 172 48.18 0.57 -5.69
C VAL A 172 49.17 0.50 -6.86
N GLY A 173 48.67 0.35 -8.09
CA GLY A 173 49.49 0.31 -9.30
C GLY A 173 50.23 1.62 -9.54
N GLY A 174 49.59 2.77 -9.31
CA GLY A 174 50.19 4.10 -9.45
C GLY A 174 51.30 4.35 -8.43
N LEU A 175 51.11 3.94 -7.17
CA LEU A 175 52.14 4.03 -6.13
C LEU A 175 53.35 3.13 -6.42
N ILE A 176 53.13 1.90 -6.88
CA ILE A 176 54.21 0.98 -7.27
C ILE A 176 54.97 1.55 -8.46
N ALA A 177 54.28 2.00 -9.51
CA ALA A 177 54.91 2.59 -10.70
C ALA A 177 55.71 3.87 -10.36
N ALA A 178 55.18 4.75 -9.52
CA ALA A 178 55.86 5.97 -9.07
C ALA A 178 57.11 5.68 -8.21
N SER A 179 57.16 4.52 -7.54
CA SER A 179 58.32 4.09 -6.74
C SER A 179 59.38 3.33 -7.54
N ALA A 180 58.99 2.69 -8.65
CA ALA A 180 59.85 1.86 -9.47
C ALA A 180 60.58 2.63 -10.60
N ASP A 181 59.96 3.68 -11.13
CA ASP A 181 60.52 4.45 -12.25
C ASP A 181 61.05 5.82 -11.79
N ARG A 182 62.34 6.10 -12.03
CA ARG A 182 63.02 7.35 -11.64
C ARG A 182 63.05 8.41 -12.74
N ARG A 183 62.52 8.10 -13.93
CA ARG A 183 62.56 9.01 -15.10
C ARG A 183 61.25 9.76 -15.36
N ASP A 184 60.09 9.20 -15.04
CA ASP A 184 58.78 9.86 -15.23
C ASP A 184 57.80 9.58 -14.06
N PRO A 185 58.02 10.17 -12.87
CA PRO A 185 57.13 10.01 -11.71
C PRO A 185 55.71 10.56 -11.93
N GLU A 186 55.51 11.43 -12.93
CA GLU A 186 54.24 12.09 -13.23
C GLU A 186 53.16 11.12 -13.73
N ILE A 187 53.53 10.05 -14.46
CA ILE A 187 52.58 9.06 -14.99
C ILE A 187 51.99 8.20 -13.86
N GLY A 188 52.83 7.76 -12.92
CA GLY A 188 52.38 7.00 -11.74
C GLY A 188 51.51 7.84 -10.79
N LEU A 189 51.85 9.12 -10.61
CA LEU A 189 51.06 10.07 -9.81
C LEU A 189 49.68 10.34 -10.44
N GLY A 190 49.61 10.46 -11.77
CA GLY A 190 48.36 10.69 -12.50
C GLY A 190 47.37 9.52 -12.39
N ILE A 191 47.86 8.27 -12.46
CA ILE A 191 47.02 7.07 -12.30
C ILE A 191 46.49 6.95 -10.87
N ALA A 192 47.32 7.24 -9.86
CA ALA A 192 46.89 7.25 -8.46
C ALA A 192 45.84 8.34 -8.19
N ALA A 193 46.00 9.54 -8.78
CA ALA A 193 45.03 10.63 -8.67
C ALA A 193 43.67 10.29 -9.33
N ALA A 194 43.69 9.64 -10.50
CA ALA A 194 42.48 9.14 -11.15
C ALA A 194 41.75 8.10 -10.29
N GLY A 195 42.50 7.19 -9.64
CA GLY A 195 41.94 6.22 -8.69
C GLY A 195 41.29 6.87 -7.46
N LEU A 196 41.85 7.97 -6.96
CA LEU A 196 41.27 8.74 -5.86
C LEU A 196 39.96 9.44 -6.26
N ILE A 197 39.91 10.05 -7.45
CA ILE A 197 38.69 10.69 -7.98
C ILE A 197 37.58 9.65 -8.18
N ALA A 198 37.91 8.50 -8.77
CA ALA A 198 36.98 7.38 -8.94
C ALA A 198 36.38 6.92 -7.59
N LYS A 199 37.22 6.79 -6.55
CA LYS A 199 36.80 6.42 -5.20
C LYS A 199 35.89 7.47 -4.55
N ILE A 200 36.13 8.76 -4.77
CA ILE A 200 35.26 9.84 -4.25
C ILE A 200 33.87 9.78 -4.91
N VAL A 201 33.82 9.56 -6.23
CA VAL A 201 32.56 9.43 -6.97
C VAL A 201 31.77 8.17 -6.55
N SER A 202 32.46 7.06 -6.33
CA SER A 202 31.88 5.82 -5.80
C SER A 202 31.37 5.96 -4.36
N ALA A 203 32.13 6.65 -3.50
CA ALA A 203 31.74 6.91 -2.11
C ALA A 203 30.45 7.74 -2.00
N ASN A 204 30.22 8.67 -2.93
CA ASN A 204 29.01 9.50 -3.00
C ASN A 204 27.81 8.80 -3.66
N THR A 205 28.02 7.63 -4.29
CA THR A 205 26.92 6.83 -4.84
C THR A 205 26.22 6.09 -3.70
N THR A 206 24.92 6.36 -3.54
CA THR A 206 24.05 5.68 -2.56
C THR A 206 23.18 4.64 -3.29
N PRO A 207 23.57 3.36 -3.31
CA PRO A 207 22.78 2.30 -3.91
C PRO A 207 21.68 1.78 -2.97
N LYS A 208 21.58 2.28 -1.73
CA LYS A 208 20.66 1.77 -0.71
C LYS A 208 19.19 1.97 -1.09
N ALA A 209 18.40 0.91 -0.99
CA ALA A 209 16.97 0.89 -1.20
C ALA A 209 16.23 1.76 -0.16
N ASP A 210 15.21 2.48 -0.64
CA ASP A 210 14.29 3.22 0.24
C ASP A 210 13.30 2.23 0.88
N THR A 211 13.45 2.06 2.19
CA THR A 211 12.62 1.15 2.99
C THR A 211 11.52 1.87 3.74
N ARG A 212 11.36 3.19 3.54
CA ARG A 212 10.26 3.93 4.17
C ARG A 212 8.92 3.40 3.67
N THR A 213 8.04 3.13 4.61
CA THR A 213 6.67 2.67 4.41
C THR A 213 5.75 3.38 5.39
N TRP A 214 4.45 3.30 5.15
CA TRP A 214 3.49 3.58 6.20
C TRP A 214 3.45 2.39 7.14
N ASP A 215 3.74 2.63 8.43
CA ASP A 215 3.92 1.57 9.42
C ASP A 215 2.61 0.84 9.80
N ASN A 216 1.47 1.40 9.39
CA ASN A 216 0.13 0.94 9.74
C ASN A 216 -0.67 0.47 8.51
N LEU A 217 -0.02 0.11 7.40
CA LEU A 217 -0.74 -0.50 6.29
C LEU A 217 -1.36 -1.84 6.73
N PRO A 218 -2.59 -2.12 6.30
CA PRO A 218 -3.23 -3.40 6.57
C PRO A 218 -2.79 -4.47 5.56
N HIS A 219 -3.07 -5.72 5.88
CA HIS A 219 -3.06 -6.81 4.89
C HIS A 219 -4.28 -6.67 3.98
N TYR A 220 -5.47 -6.64 4.57
CA TYR A 220 -6.73 -6.68 3.85
C TYR A 220 -7.51 -5.37 3.96
N LEU A 221 -8.16 -5.00 2.86
CA LEU A 221 -9.22 -3.99 2.86
C LEU A 221 -10.56 -4.66 2.59
N SER A 222 -11.59 -4.14 3.24
CA SER A 222 -12.97 -4.56 3.03
C SER A 222 -13.96 -3.42 3.25
N PHE A 223 -15.22 -3.68 2.92
CA PHE A 223 -16.28 -2.70 2.95
C PHE A 223 -17.65 -3.35 3.22
N ALA A 224 -18.52 -2.63 3.91
CA ALA A 224 -19.92 -2.98 4.06
C ALA A 224 -20.81 -1.74 4.03
N GLN A 225 -22.05 -1.93 3.62
CA GLN A 225 -23.08 -0.88 3.59
C GLN A 225 -24.29 -1.37 4.38
N MET A 226 -24.86 -0.49 5.20
CA MET A 226 -26.02 -0.76 6.05
C MET A 226 -27.03 0.37 5.93
N GLN A 227 -28.30 0.02 6.08
CA GLN A 227 -29.36 0.99 6.27
C GLN A 227 -29.77 0.97 7.75
N LEU A 228 -29.60 2.11 8.42
CA LEU A 228 -30.04 2.34 9.79
C LEU A 228 -30.97 3.56 9.84
N PRO A 229 -31.98 3.58 10.71
CA PRO A 229 -32.80 4.78 10.90
C PRO A 229 -31.94 5.93 11.46
N PRO A 230 -32.36 7.21 11.30
CA PRO A 230 -31.67 8.32 11.94
C PRO A 230 -31.65 8.19 13.46
N GLY A 231 -30.53 8.53 14.10
CA GLY A 231 -30.37 8.46 15.55
C GLY A 231 -29.10 7.75 16.01
N GLN A 232 -29.08 7.38 17.28
CA GLN A 232 -27.93 6.76 17.95
C GLN A 232 -28.01 5.24 17.85
N HIS A 233 -26.91 4.62 17.46
CA HIS A 233 -26.74 3.18 17.33
C HIS A 233 -25.42 2.73 17.96
N THR A 234 -25.38 1.48 18.39
CA THR A 234 -24.13 0.85 18.85
C THR A 234 -23.83 -0.35 17.97
N ALA A 235 -22.71 -0.28 17.27
CA ALA A 235 -22.18 -1.36 16.47
C ALA A 235 -21.11 -2.15 17.23
N THR A 236 -21.14 -3.47 17.08
CA THR A 236 -20.05 -4.36 17.48
C THR A 236 -19.39 -4.92 16.24
N VAL A 237 -18.09 -4.75 16.10
CA VAL A 237 -17.29 -5.33 15.00
C VAL A 237 -16.38 -6.41 15.58
N GLU A 238 -16.63 -7.65 15.20
CA GLU A 238 -15.87 -8.82 15.62
C GLU A 238 -14.94 -9.27 14.49
N PHE A 239 -13.63 -9.17 14.69
CA PHE A 239 -12.65 -9.73 13.78
C PHE A 239 -12.54 -11.25 13.98
N LEU A 240 -12.49 -12.00 12.89
CA LEU A 240 -12.55 -13.45 12.88
C LEU A 240 -11.20 -14.06 12.51
N ASP A 241 -10.84 -15.12 13.24
CA ASP A 241 -9.66 -15.92 12.93
C ASP A 241 -9.89 -16.90 11.77
N ARG A 242 -8.89 -17.74 11.48
CA ARG A 242 -8.96 -18.76 10.42
C ARG A 242 -10.07 -19.80 10.62
N SER A 243 -10.48 -20.05 11.86
CA SER A 243 -11.59 -20.95 12.19
C SER A 243 -12.95 -20.27 12.15
N GLY A 244 -12.99 -18.97 11.81
CA GLY A 244 -14.20 -18.16 11.81
C GLY A 244 -14.66 -17.74 13.20
N GLN A 245 -13.80 -17.87 14.22
CA GLN A 245 -14.14 -17.53 15.60
C GLN A 245 -13.77 -16.07 15.90
N PRO A 246 -14.61 -15.34 16.66
CA PRO A 246 -14.29 -13.98 17.09
C PRO A 246 -13.03 -13.91 17.95
N MET A 247 -12.11 -13.03 17.58
CA MET A 247 -10.95 -12.66 18.37
C MET A 247 -11.34 -11.58 19.37
N SER A 248 -11.74 -11.98 20.58
CA SER A 248 -12.27 -11.07 21.61
C SER A 248 -11.38 -9.86 21.94
N ASN A 249 -10.06 -10.01 21.83
CA ASN A 249 -9.09 -8.93 22.05
C ASN A 249 -9.03 -7.90 20.92
N LEU A 250 -9.67 -8.19 19.77
CA LEU A 250 -9.75 -7.30 18.61
C LEU A 250 -11.16 -6.74 18.39
N THR A 251 -12.18 -7.24 19.10
CA THR A 251 -13.56 -6.75 18.99
C THR A 251 -13.65 -5.25 19.30
N LYS A 252 -14.37 -4.50 18.45
CA LYS A 252 -14.61 -3.06 18.60
C LYS A 252 -16.08 -2.80 18.91
N THR A 253 -16.33 -1.85 19.80
CA THR A 253 -17.65 -1.26 20.01
C THR A 253 -17.60 0.18 19.53
N ILE A 254 -18.53 0.55 18.65
CA ILE A 254 -18.56 1.83 17.96
C ILE A 254 -19.93 2.45 18.17
N ASN A 255 -19.96 3.69 18.67
CA ASN A 255 -21.20 4.47 18.74
C ASN A 255 -21.32 5.26 17.43
N ILE A 256 -22.50 5.15 16.80
CA ILE A 256 -22.78 5.71 15.48
C ILE A 256 -23.98 6.65 15.61
N ASN A 257 -23.80 7.92 15.23
CA ASN A 257 -24.92 8.86 15.11
C ASN A 257 -25.33 9.06 13.64
N VAL A 258 -26.40 8.40 13.22
CA VAL A 258 -26.90 8.45 11.85
C VAL A 258 -27.63 9.77 11.58
N PRO A 259 -27.19 10.58 10.60
CA PRO A 259 -27.79 11.87 10.28
C PRO A 259 -29.25 11.77 9.81
N ALA A 260 -30.07 12.76 10.18
CA ALA A 260 -31.46 12.86 9.73
C ALA A 260 -31.63 13.45 8.32
N ASP A 261 -30.60 14.13 7.81
CA ASP A 261 -30.58 14.78 6.49
C ASP A 261 -30.28 13.81 5.34
N LYS A 262 -30.22 12.50 5.64
CA LYS A 262 -29.88 11.41 4.71
C LYS A 262 -28.45 11.44 4.16
N SER A 263 -27.56 12.24 4.74
CA SER A 263 -26.12 12.10 4.47
C SER A 263 -25.63 10.73 4.94
N ASP A 264 -24.64 10.17 4.23
CA ASP A 264 -24.03 8.91 4.59
C ASP A 264 -23.16 9.10 5.84
N LYS A 265 -23.29 8.20 6.82
CA LYS A 265 -22.36 8.09 7.94
C LYS A 265 -21.26 7.09 7.60
N VAL A 266 -20.04 7.58 7.52
CA VAL A 266 -18.86 6.74 7.26
C VAL A 266 -18.21 6.32 8.58
N VAL A 267 -17.95 5.01 8.71
CA VAL A 267 -17.29 4.40 9.87
C VAL A 267 -16.05 3.66 9.39
N PHE A 268 -14.89 3.98 9.96
CA PHE A 268 -13.62 3.35 9.60
C PHE A 268 -13.10 2.50 10.74
N VAL A 269 -12.91 1.20 10.52
CA VAL A 269 -12.58 0.24 11.58
C VAL A 269 -11.30 -0.52 11.22
N SER A 270 -10.33 -0.51 12.14
CA SER A 270 -9.07 -1.24 12.01
C SER A 270 -8.91 -2.21 13.17
N ASP A 271 -8.44 -3.43 12.93
CA ASP A 271 -8.13 -4.39 14.00
C ASP A 271 -7.06 -3.84 14.96
N THR A 272 -6.12 -3.07 14.42
CA THR A 272 -5.05 -2.37 15.15
C THR A 272 -5.49 -1.08 15.85
N SER A 273 -6.72 -0.58 15.62
CA SER A 273 -7.18 0.65 16.28
C SER A 273 -7.28 0.47 17.80
N ILE A 274 -6.60 1.33 18.55
CA ILE A 274 -6.53 1.25 20.03
C ILE A 274 -7.51 2.21 20.73
N THR A 275 -8.21 3.05 19.98
CA THR A 275 -9.11 4.08 20.52
C THR A 275 -10.57 3.66 20.32
N PRO A 276 -11.42 3.66 21.37
CA PRO A 276 -12.86 3.57 21.20
C PRO A 276 -13.35 4.68 20.26
N GLN A 277 -14.08 4.32 19.21
CA GLN A 277 -14.52 5.28 18.21
C GLN A 277 -15.95 5.74 18.52
N ASN A 278 -16.12 7.02 18.84
CA ASN A 278 -17.41 7.70 18.88
C ASN A 278 -17.50 8.55 17.59
N ILE A 279 -18.37 8.19 16.65
CA ILE A 279 -18.41 8.78 15.30
C ILE A 279 -19.82 9.17 14.84
#